data_AF-A0A3D3UCJ4-F1
#
_entry.id   AF-A0A3D3UCJ4-F1
#
_cell.length_a   1.000
_cell.length_b   1.000
_cell.length_c   1.000
_cell.angle_alpha   90.00
_cell.angle_beta   90.00
_cell.angle_gamma   90.00
#
_symmetry.space_group_name_H-M   'P 1'
#
loop_
_entity.id
_entity.type
_entity.pdbx_description
1 polymer ?
#
loop_
_entity_poly.entity_id
_entity_poly.type
_entity_poly.pdbx_seq_one_letter_code
_entity_poly.pdbx_strand_id
1 'polypeptide(L)'
;LVLQRKDLERAKELAKKGNVSGRVIDERTMQVSQMQQAVTTRVNNLAAEAARIAQQEAILDRLRIGVQRAERDLANARLTAPFSGFIREVSGEMGKRVSPNDRVARLTDAETLEV
;
A
#
# COMPACT_ATOMS: atom_id res chain seq x y z
N LEU A 1 9.77 7.88 -32.22
CA LEU A 1 10.63 8.96 -31.68
C LEU A 1 12.05 8.89 -32.21
N VAL A 2 12.77 7.76 -32.06
CA VAL A 2 14.14 7.61 -32.60
C VAL A 2 14.20 7.78 -34.12
N LEU A 3 13.27 7.15 -34.86
CA LEU A 3 13.19 7.27 -36.32
C LEU A 3 12.92 8.73 -36.77
N GLN A 4 11.92 9.39 -36.17
CA GLN A 4 11.52 10.76 -36.50
C GLN A 4 12.59 11.79 -36.14
N ARG A 5 13.35 11.58 -35.06
CA ARG A 5 14.54 12.39 -34.76
C ARG A 5 15.61 12.22 -35.83
N LYS A 6 15.90 10.98 -36.25
CA LYS A 6 16.87 10.72 -37.34
C LYS A 6 16.41 11.33 -38.66
N ASP A 7 15.12 11.28 -38.96
CA ASP A 7 14.55 11.89 -40.16
C ASP A 7 14.57 13.42 -40.12
N LEU A 8 14.37 14.04 -38.95
CA LEU A 8 14.54 15.47 -38.76
C LEU A 8 16.00 15.89 -38.98
N GLU A 9 16.96 15.16 -38.40
CA GLU A 9 18.38 15.44 -38.59
C GLU A 9 18.79 15.31 -40.06
N ARG A 10 18.34 14.26 -40.75
CA ARG A 10 18.55 14.11 -42.20
C ARG A 10 17.95 15.26 -43.01
N ALA A 11 16.77 15.75 -42.65
CA ALA A 11 16.16 16.92 -43.31
C ALA A 11 16.97 18.20 -43.10
N LYS A 12 17.48 18.44 -41.89
CA LYS A 12 18.35 19.59 -41.59
C LYS A 12 19.64 19.54 -42.39
N GLU A 13 20.27 18.38 -42.53
CA GLU A 13 21.48 18.22 -43.34
C GLU A 13 21.23 18.48 -44.82
N LEU A 14 20.10 18.01 -45.36
CA LEU A 14 19.73 18.23 -46.76
C LEU A 14 19.34 19.70 -47.04
N ALA A 15 18.73 20.39 -46.07
CA ALA A 15 18.43 21.81 -46.17
C ALA A 15 19.70 22.68 -46.18
N LYS A 16 20.72 22.32 -45.38
CA LYS A 16 22.05 22.98 -45.45
C LYS A 16 22.71 22.85 -46.83
N LYS A 17 22.38 21.79 -47.58
CA LYS A 17 22.85 21.55 -48.95
C LYS A 17 21.93 22.18 -50.02
N GLY A 18 20.91 22.95 -49.63
CA GLY A 18 19.99 23.65 -50.54
C GLY A 18 18.84 22.81 -51.10
N ASN A 19 18.75 21.53 -50.74
CA ASN A 19 17.84 20.56 -51.40
C ASN A 19 16.47 20.40 -50.70
N VAL A 20 16.20 21.14 -49.61
CA VAL A 20 14.96 21.00 -48.83
C VAL A 20 14.44 22.36 -48.36
N SER A 21 13.14 22.59 -48.49
CA SER A 21 12.43 23.79 -48.01
C SER A 21 12.31 23.81 -46.49
N GLY A 22 12.42 25.01 -45.87
CA GLY A 22 12.24 25.21 -44.43
C GLY A 22 10.91 24.66 -43.88
N ARG A 23 9.85 24.70 -44.68
CA ARG A 23 8.52 24.13 -44.34
C ARG A 23 8.59 22.65 -43.94
N VAL A 24 9.45 21.87 -44.62
CA VAL A 24 9.60 20.43 -44.35
C VAL A 24 10.33 20.18 -43.02
N ILE A 25 11.27 21.07 -42.65
CA ILE A 25 11.98 20.99 -41.37
C ILE A 25 11.02 21.34 -40.23
N ASP A 26 10.22 22.39 -40.39
CA ASP A 26 9.26 22.83 -39.37
C ASP A 26 8.22 21.74 -39.10
N GLU A 27 7.71 21.11 -40.16
CA GLU A 27 6.77 20.00 -40.07
C GLU A 27 7.36 18.78 -39.33
N ARG A 28 8.59 18.39 -39.67
CA ARG A 28 9.30 17.29 -38.96
C ARG A 28 9.62 17.65 -37.51
N THR A 29 9.94 18.91 -37.23
CA THR A 29 10.21 19.41 -35.88
C THR A 29 8.94 19.35 -35.03
N MET A 30 7.81 19.80 -35.59
CA MET A 30 6.51 19.71 -34.93
C MET A 30 6.14 18.26 -34.60
N GLN A 31 6.34 17.34 -35.54
CA GLN A 31 6.09 15.90 -35.31
C GLN A 31 6.97 15.33 -34.18
N VAL A 32 8.28 15.65 -34.17
CA VAL A 32 9.18 15.21 -33.10
C VAL A 32 8.74 15.76 -31.74
N SER A 33 8.38 17.04 -31.67
CA SER A 33 7.90 17.68 -30.45
C SER A 33 6.60 17.05 -29.93
N GLN A 34 5.64 16.77 -30.82
CA GLN A 34 4.39 16.08 -30.46
C GLN A 34 4.67 14.67 -29.90
N MET A 35 5.56 13.90 -30.55
CA MET A 35 5.94 12.58 -30.04
C MET A 35 6.67 12.67 -28.69
N GLN A 36 7.51 13.69 -28.50
CA GLN A 36 8.20 13.93 -27.23
C GLN A 36 7.20 14.22 -26.12
N GLN A 37 6.23 15.10 -26.37
CA GLN A 37 5.18 15.39 -25.42
C GLN A 37 4.39 14.12 -25.06
N ALA A 38 4.04 13.30 -26.05
CA ALA A 38 3.34 12.04 -25.81
C ALA A 38 4.15 11.06 -24.93
N VAL A 39 5.46 10.97 -25.13
CA VAL A 39 6.33 10.15 -24.26
C VAL A 39 6.41 10.72 -22.85
N THR A 40 6.61 12.03 -22.71
CA THR A 40 6.64 12.69 -21.39
C THR A 40 5.34 12.46 -20.62
N THR A 41 4.18 12.62 -21.27
CA THR A 41 2.88 12.34 -20.65
C THR A 41 2.78 10.89 -20.19
N ARG A 42 3.24 9.92 -20.99
CA ARG A 42 3.25 8.50 -20.60
C ARG A 42 4.15 8.22 -19.40
N VAL A 43 5.34 8.83 -19.35
CA VAL A 43 6.26 8.70 -18.22
C VAL A 43 5.64 9.28 -16.95
N ASN A 44 5.03 10.46 -17.03
CA ASN A 44 4.36 11.09 -15.89
C ASN A 44 3.18 10.24 -15.39
N ASN A 45 2.37 9.69 -16.32
CA ASN A 45 1.28 8.79 -15.96
C ASN A 45 1.81 7.53 -15.28
N LEU A 46 2.89 6.93 -15.78
CA LEU A 46 3.51 5.76 -15.15
C LEU A 46 4.00 6.06 -13.73
N ALA A 47 4.62 7.23 -13.52
CA ALA A 47 5.06 7.67 -12.20
C ALA A 47 3.87 7.90 -11.25
N ALA A 48 2.77 8.47 -11.75
CA ALA A 48 1.55 8.67 -10.97
C ALA A 48 0.90 7.33 -10.58
N GLU A 49 0.85 6.36 -11.49
CA GLU A 49 0.34 5.02 -11.19
C GLU A 49 1.24 4.27 -10.20
N ALA A 50 2.58 4.40 -10.32
CA ALA A 50 3.51 3.83 -9.36
C ALA A 50 3.30 4.40 -7.95
N ALA A 51 3.10 5.72 -7.83
CA ALA A 51 2.77 6.36 -6.55
C ALA A 51 1.42 5.88 -6.00
N ARG A 52 0.43 5.66 -6.88
CA ARG A 52 -0.89 5.14 -6.50
C ARG A 52 -0.81 3.70 -5.97
N ILE A 53 0.03 2.85 -6.57
CA ILE A 53 0.32 1.49 -6.08
C ILE A 53 0.93 1.56 -4.68
N ALA A 54 1.98 2.35 -4.48
CA ALA A 54 2.62 2.50 -3.18
C ALA A 54 1.65 2.99 -2.08
N GLN A 55 0.74 3.90 -2.44
CA GLN A 55 -0.32 4.34 -1.52
C GLN A 55 -1.28 3.19 -1.16
N GLN A 56 -1.68 2.37 -2.14
CA GLN A 56 -2.57 1.23 -1.91
C GLN A 56 -1.91 0.15 -1.05
N GLU A 57 -0.62 -0.12 -1.25
CA GLU A 57 0.16 -1.04 -0.42
C GLU A 57 0.18 -0.59 1.04
N ALA A 58 0.42 0.70 1.30
CA ALA A 58 0.37 1.26 2.66
C ALA A 58 -1.04 1.13 3.30
N ILE A 59 -2.10 1.28 2.50
CA ILE A 59 -3.48 1.07 2.97
C ILE A 59 -3.70 -0.40 3.32
N LEU A 60 -3.25 -1.33 2.48
CA LEU A 60 -3.36 -2.77 2.74
C LEU A 60 -2.63 -3.17 4.02
N ASP A 61 -1.43 -2.68 4.24
CA ASP A 61 -0.67 -3.00 5.45
C ASP A 61 -1.35 -2.45 6.72
N ARG A 62 -1.89 -1.24 6.65
CA ARG A 62 -2.72 -0.70 7.75
C ARG A 62 -3.93 -1.58 8.03
N LEU A 63 -4.63 -2.03 6.98
CA LEU A 63 -5.81 -2.89 7.12
C LEU A 63 -5.44 -4.26 7.71
N ARG A 64 -4.31 -4.85 7.29
CA ARG A 64 -3.78 -6.10 7.86
C ARG A 64 -3.51 -5.99 9.36
N ILE A 65 -2.92 -4.88 9.81
CA ILE A 65 -2.73 -4.63 11.25
C ILE A 65 -4.09 -4.54 11.97
N GLY A 66 -5.10 -3.95 11.34
CA GLY A 66 -6.46 -3.91 11.86
C GLY A 66 -7.06 -5.30 12.05
N VAL A 67 -6.91 -6.18 11.05
CA VAL A 67 -7.33 -7.59 11.12
C VAL A 67 -6.60 -8.31 12.25
N GLN A 68 -5.27 -8.20 12.33
CA GLN A 68 -4.49 -8.82 13.41
C GLN A 68 -4.88 -8.34 14.81
N ARG A 69 -5.32 -7.08 14.96
CA ARG A 69 -5.86 -6.59 16.24
C ARG A 69 -7.21 -7.23 16.53
N ALA A 70 -8.13 -7.25 15.56
CA ALA A 70 -9.44 -7.86 15.72
C ALA A 70 -9.35 -9.37 16.05
N GLU A 71 -8.42 -10.10 15.42
CA GLU A 71 -8.16 -11.51 15.73
C GLU A 71 -7.66 -11.71 17.17
N ARG A 72 -6.74 -10.84 17.64
CA ARG A 72 -6.27 -10.87 19.03
C ARG A 72 -7.39 -10.52 20.01
N ASP A 73 -8.21 -9.52 19.70
CA ASP A 73 -9.34 -9.13 20.53
C ASP A 73 -10.37 -10.27 20.64
N LEU A 74 -10.61 -10.99 19.53
CA LEU A 74 -11.46 -12.18 19.51
C LEU A 74 -10.86 -13.32 20.36
N ALA A 75 -9.54 -13.56 20.27
CA ALA A 75 -8.88 -14.54 21.13
C ALA A 75 -8.97 -14.16 22.62
N ASN A 76 -8.77 -12.89 22.94
CA ASN A 76 -8.85 -12.35 24.29
C ASN A 76 -10.28 -12.33 24.85
N ALA A 77 -11.31 -12.42 24.00
CA ALA A 77 -12.69 -12.59 24.45
C ALA A 77 -12.94 -13.94 25.13
N ARG A 78 -12.00 -14.90 25.01
CA ARG A 78 -12.01 -16.16 25.75
C ARG A 78 -11.00 -16.09 26.89
N LEU A 79 -11.49 -16.00 28.12
CA LEU A 79 -10.65 -16.08 29.30
C LEU A 79 -10.30 -17.54 29.62
N THR A 80 -9.02 -17.88 29.59
CA THR A 80 -8.49 -19.19 30.01
C THR A 80 -7.61 -19.05 31.25
N ALA A 81 -7.55 -20.10 32.06
CA ALA A 81 -6.67 -20.12 33.23
C ALA A 81 -5.20 -20.21 32.79
N PRO A 82 -4.29 -19.36 33.32
CA PRO A 82 -2.88 -19.40 32.97
C PRO A 82 -2.11 -20.55 33.61
N PHE A 83 -2.65 -21.14 34.69
CA PHE A 83 -2.08 -22.28 35.42
C PHE A 83 -3.20 -23.14 36.04
N SER A 84 -2.84 -24.33 36.52
CA SER A 84 -3.76 -25.23 37.20
C SER A 84 -3.96 -24.82 38.66
N GLY A 85 -5.20 -24.75 39.13
CA GLY A 85 -5.49 -24.26 40.47
C GLY A 85 -6.96 -24.32 40.84
N PHE A 86 -7.28 -23.77 42.01
CA PHE A 86 -8.65 -23.69 42.52
C PHE A 86 -9.26 -22.31 42.23
N ILE A 87 -10.47 -22.32 41.67
CA ILE A 87 -11.22 -21.11 41.34
C ILE A 87 -12.13 -20.74 42.52
N ARG A 88 -12.11 -19.46 42.92
CA ARG A 88 -12.98 -18.84 43.92
C ARG A 88 -13.55 -17.52 43.38
N GLU A 89 -14.61 -17.01 44.00
CA GLU A 89 -15.20 -15.69 43.69
C GLU A 89 -15.56 -15.50 42.19
N VAL A 90 -16.22 -16.48 41.59
CA VAL A 90 -16.68 -16.36 40.19
C VAL A 90 -17.84 -15.38 40.11
N SER A 91 -17.66 -14.31 39.33
CA SER A 91 -18.65 -13.24 39.16
C SER A 91 -19.25 -13.21 37.74
N GLY A 92 -18.72 -14.01 36.82
CA GLY A 92 -19.18 -14.10 35.44
C GLY A 92 -20.49 -14.89 35.32
N GLU A 93 -21.49 -14.29 34.69
CA GLU A 93 -22.78 -14.91 34.38
C GLU A 93 -23.09 -14.78 32.89
N MET A 94 -23.89 -15.71 32.36
CA MET A 94 -24.27 -15.68 30.95
C MET A 94 -25.06 -14.40 30.63
N GLY A 95 -24.64 -13.68 29.60
CA GLY A 95 -25.26 -12.41 29.19
C GLY A 95 -24.84 -11.20 30.03
N LYS A 96 -24.02 -11.38 31.08
CA LYS A 96 -23.45 -10.26 31.84
C LYS A 96 -22.39 -9.54 31.02
N ARG A 97 -22.47 -8.21 30.98
CA ARG A 97 -21.43 -7.37 30.37
C ARG A 97 -20.27 -7.22 31.35
N VAL A 98 -19.06 -7.44 30.86
CA VAL A 98 -17.82 -7.40 31.64
C VAL A 98 -16.89 -6.36 31.01
N SER A 99 -16.32 -5.49 31.84
CA SER A 99 -15.32 -4.49 31.43
C SER A 99 -13.89 -5.01 31.67
N PRO A 100 -12.86 -4.42 31.05
CA PRO A 100 -11.46 -4.84 31.25
C PRO A 100 -10.98 -4.78 32.71
N ASN A 101 -11.62 -3.97 33.56
CA ASN A 101 -11.27 -3.81 34.97
C ASN A 101 -12.09 -4.72 35.90
N ASP A 102 -13.07 -5.46 35.39
CA ASP A 102 -13.93 -6.31 36.19
C ASP A 102 -13.22 -7.62 36.51
N ARG A 103 -13.24 -8.01 37.79
CA ARG A 103 -12.69 -9.31 38.22
C ARG A 103 -13.70 -10.40 37.94
N VAL A 104 -13.38 -11.30 37.01
CA VAL A 104 -14.26 -12.42 36.63
C VAL A 104 -14.18 -13.59 37.60
N ALA A 105 -12.97 -13.91 38.08
CA ALA A 105 -12.73 -14.97 39.06
C ALA A 105 -11.37 -14.79 39.75
N ARG A 106 -11.18 -15.44 40.89
CA ARG A 106 -9.88 -15.57 41.58
C ARG A 106 -9.36 -16.98 41.41
N LEU A 107 -8.16 -17.14 40.84
CA LEU A 107 -7.48 -18.42 40.71
C LEU A 107 -6.36 -18.51 41.75
N THR A 108 -6.36 -19.57 42.56
CA THR A 108 -5.28 -19.87 43.52
C THR A 108 -4.52 -21.09 43.04
N ASP A 109 -3.19 -21.02 43.05
CA ASP A 109 -2.31 -22.11 42.63
C ASP A 109 -2.47 -23.33 43.55
N ALA A 110 -2.51 -24.52 42.94
CA ALA A 110 -2.63 -25.78 43.65
C ALA A 110 -1.33 -26.19 44.35
N GLU A 111 -0.16 -25.75 43.88
CA GLU A 111 1.15 -26.12 44.46
C GLU A 111 1.51 -25.29 45.71
N THR A 112 0.84 -24.16 45.93
CA THR A 112 1.14 -23.24 47.05
C THR A 112 0.16 -23.33 48.21
N LEU A 113 -0.88 -24.17 48.12
CA LEU A 113 -1.78 -24.45 49.24
C LEU A 113 -1.16 -25.55 50.11
N GLU A 114 -0.34 -25.17 51.11
CA GLU A 114 -0.11 -26.03 52.27
C GLU A 114 -1.42 -26.14 53.06
N VAL A 115 -1.82 -27.38 53.37
CA VAL A 115 -3.03 -27.74 54.13
C VAL A 115 -2.75 -27.65 55.63
#